data_AF-A0A9D4AAW8-F1
#
_entry.id   AF-A0A9D4AAW8-F1
#
_cell.length_a   1.000
_cell.length_b   1.000
_cell.length_c   1.000
_cell.angle_alpha   90.00
_cell.angle_beta   90.00
_cell.angle_gamma   90.00
#
_symmetry.space_group_name_H-M   'P 1'
#
loop_
_entity.id
_entity.type
_entity.pdbx_description
1 polymer ?
#
loop_
_entity_poly.entity_id
_entity_poly.type
_entity_poly.pdbx_seq_one_letter_code
_entity_poly.pdbx_strand_id
1 'polypeptide(L)'
;MSAYKRVFQLGFDAYSSSLVNKFGSRQISQLVKSNGKRAFLVDTLALVRSLEAQGVPSKQAEAITAAITEVLNDSLENVSHSFVSKAEMQKTEMLQEANLSKFKSEVKSSQDYHFSMLQRETEKLRGDIEKMRSELRYEIDKVTAGQRLDLNLERGRIRDELANQNAETTNLTNKLDREIHALRAQLEAAKYDVIKYCIGTLVSISAVGLAVLRILM
;
A
#
# COMPACT_ATOMS: atom_id res chain seq x y z
N MET A 1 13.34 9.74 6.18
CA MET A 1 14.22 8.57 5.96
C MET A 1 15.53 8.56 6.78
N SER A 2 15.90 9.63 7.51
CA SER A 2 17.21 9.73 8.22
C SER A 2 17.26 9.12 9.64
N ALA A 3 16.11 8.97 10.31
CA ALA A 3 16.08 8.49 11.71
C ALA A 3 16.23 6.97 11.83
N TYR A 4 15.52 6.19 11.00
CA TYR A 4 15.55 4.72 11.07
C TYR A 4 16.90 4.12 10.67
N LYS A 5 17.62 4.75 9.73
CA LYS A 5 18.96 4.33 9.34
C LYS A 5 20.00 4.58 10.46
N ARG A 6 19.80 5.63 11.28
CA ARG A 6 20.70 6.00 12.38
C ARG A 6 20.57 5.06 13.58
N VAL A 7 19.36 4.64 13.92
CA VAL A 7 19.12 3.72 15.05
C VAL A 7 19.72 2.33 14.74
N PHE A 8 19.60 1.86 13.50
CA PHE A 8 20.17 0.56 13.10
C PHE A 8 21.70 0.58 13.06
N GLN A 9 22.31 1.69 12.61
CA GLN A 9 23.77 1.85 12.57
C GLN A 9 24.38 1.91 13.98
N LEU A 10 23.75 2.64 14.91
CA LEU A 10 24.24 2.77 16.29
C LEU A 10 24.15 1.45 17.07
N GLY A 11 23.13 0.62 16.82
CA GLY A 11 23.00 -0.70 17.44
C GLY A 11 24.05 -1.70 16.95
N PHE A 12 24.45 -1.61 15.67
CA PHE A 12 25.45 -2.52 15.08
C PHE A 12 26.88 -2.13 15.46
N ASP A 13 27.19 -0.84 15.53
CA ASP A 13 28.52 -0.35 15.91
C ASP A 13 28.83 -0.58 17.40
N ALA A 14 27.80 -0.51 18.27
CA ALA A 14 27.93 -0.86 19.68
C ALA A 14 28.27 -2.35 19.91
N TYR A 15 27.71 -3.25 19.10
CA TYR A 15 28.00 -4.69 19.15
C TYR A 15 29.32 -5.09 18.46
N SER A 16 29.77 -4.30 17.49
CA SER A 16 31.07 -4.52 16.83
C SER A 16 32.25 -4.06 17.69
N SER A 17 32.08 -2.98 18.47
CA SER A 17 33.17 -2.44 19.31
C SER A 17 33.52 -3.30 20.54
N SER A 18 32.60 -4.15 21.02
CA SER A 18 32.82 -4.98 22.21
C SER A 18 33.58 -6.29 21.94
N LEU A 19 33.84 -6.63 20.67
CA LEU A 19 34.52 -7.88 20.28
C LEU A 19 35.95 -7.67 19.76
N VAL A 20 36.43 -6.43 19.66
CA VAL A 20 37.75 -6.11 19.08
C VAL A 20 38.88 -6.15 20.10
N ASN A 21 38.59 -6.15 21.41
CA ASN A 21 39.64 -6.23 22.41
C ASN A 21 39.65 -7.59 23.09
N LYS A 22 40.77 -8.30 22.86
CA LYS A 22 41.40 -9.29 23.77
C LYS A 22 41.52 -10.71 23.20
N PHE A 23 42.12 -10.87 22.03
CA PHE A 23 42.97 -12.04 21.78
C PHE A 23 44.26 -11.58 21.12
N GLY A 24 45.21 -11.16 21.95
CA GLY A 24 46.61 -11.08 21.55
C GLY A 24 47.06 -12.50 21.21
N SER A 25 47.24 -12.77 19.92
CA SER A 25 47.82 -13.99 19.39
C SER A 25 49.25 -14.13 19.91
N ARG A 26 49.40 -14.74 21.10
CA ARG A 26 50.68 -15.30 21.52
C ARG A 26 51.02 -16.39 20.51
N GLN A 27 52.10 -16.19 19.76
CA GLN A 27 52.71 -17.21 18.92
C GLN A 27 52.92 -18.47 19.76
N ILE A 28 52.16 -19.53 19.46
CA ILE A 28 52.42 -20.85 20.03
C ILE A 28 53.50 -21.49 19.16
N SER A 29 54.72 -21.23 19.59
CA SER A 29 55.91 -22.01 19.28
C SER A 29 55.61 -23.51 19.32
N GLN A 30 55.95 -24.17 18.22
CA GLN A 30 56.21 -25.60 18.09
C GLN A 30 55.21 -26.54 18.76
N LEU A 31 54.22 -26.93 17.96
CA LEU A 31 53.41 -28.12 18.19
C LEU A 31 54.32 -29.37 18.12
N VAL A 32 55.00 -29.67 19.22
CA VAL A 32 55.52 -31.02 19.45
C VAL A 32 54.28 -31.92 19.53
N LYS A 33 54.12 -32.82 18.56
CA LYS A 33 53.19 -33.95 18.65
C LYS A 33 53.52 -34.71 19.93
N SER A 34 52.84 -34.40 21.03
CA SER A 34 52.80 -35.31 22.16
C SER A 34 51.88 -36.45 21.71
N ASN A 35 52.47 -37.52 21.18
CA ASN A 35 51.89 -38.85 21.38
C ASN A 35 51.45 -38.88 22.86
N GLY A 36 50.21 -39.29 23.14
CA GLY A 36 49.52 -39.18 24.45
C GLY A 36 50.28 -39.69 25.69
N LYS A 37 51.50 -40.19 25.55
CA LYS A 37 52.48 -40.60 26.55
C LYS A 37 53.08 -39.46 27.41
N ARG A 38 52.57 -38.22 27.35
CA ARG A 38 53.17 -37.07 28.07
C ARG A 38 52.39 -36.56 29.28
N ALA A 39 51.27 -37.16 29.67
CA ALA A 39 50.53 -36.66 30.83
C ALA A 39 51.20 -37.04 32.17
N PHE A 40 51.98 -38.14 32.20
CA PHE A 40 52.81 -38.50 33.35
C PHE A 40 54.16 -39.02 32.85
N LEU A 41 55.20 -38.20 32.96
CA LEU A 41 56.57 -38.69 32.94
C LEU A 41 56.84 -39.28 34.33
N VAL A 42 56.44 -40.53 34.53
CA VAL A 42 56.89 -41.28 35.71
C VAL A 42 58.37 -41.57 35.50
N ASP A 43 59.22 -40.97 36.31
CA ASP A 43 60.63 -41.33 36.36
C ASP A 43 60.74 -42.71 37.03
N THR A 44 60.70 -43.76 36.21
CA THR A 44 60.74 -45.15 36.66
C THR A 44 62.03 -45.46 37.40
N LEU A 45 63.14 -44.82 37.03
CA LEU A 45 64.43 -45.00 37.70
C LEU A 45 64.41 -44.37 39.09
N ALA A 46 63.92 -43.13 39.21
CA ALA A 46 63.79 -42.48 40.51
C ALA A 46 62.83 -43.25 41.44
N LEU A 47 61.74 -43.79 40.90
CA LEU A 47 60.78 -44.58 41.68
C LEU A 47 61.40 -45.89 42.20
N VAL A 48 62.10 -46.63 41.35
CA VAL A 48 62.82 -47.85 41.76
C VAL A 48 63.87 -47.53 42.83
N ARG A 49 64.68 -46.49 42.64
CA ARG A 49 65.71 -46.08 43.62
C ARG A 49 65.11 -45.65 44.94
N SER A 50 63.96 -44.98 44.92
CA SER A 50 63.22 -44.61 46.12
C SER A 50 62.70 -45.84 46.87
N LEU A 51 62.22 -46.86 46.17
CA LEU A 51 61.74 -48.10 46.79
C LEU A 51 62.91 -48.92 47.38
N GLU A 52 64.02 -49.00 46.67
CA GLU A 52 65.25 -49.64 47.16
C GLU A 52 65.79 -48.95 48.42
N ALA A 53 65.75 -47.62 48.48
CA ALA A 53 66.16 -46.84 49.65
C ALA A 53 65.29 -47.12 50.89
N GLN A 54 64.05 -47.61 50.72
CA GLN A 54 63.16 -48.04 51.79
C GLN A 54 63.27 -49.53 52.12
N GLY A 55 64.28 -50.22 51.57
CA GLY A 55 64.57 -51.62 51.85
C GLY A 55 63.84 -52.62 50.94
N VAL A 56 63.20 -52.16 49.86
CA VAL A 56 62.56 -53.06 48.88
C VAL A 56 63.64 -53.70 47.98
N PRO A 57 63.67 -55.03 47.83
CA PRO A 57 64.59 -55.71 46.91
C PRO A 57 64.42 -55.21 45.47
N SER A 58 65.53 -55.02 44.76
CA SER A 58 65.57 -54.44 43.41
C SER A 58 64.54 -55.03 42.42
N LYS A 59 64.43 -56.37 42.35
CA LYS A 59 63.44 -57.06 41.49
C LYS A 59 61.98 -56.77 41.86
N GLN A 60 61.70 -56.59 43.16
CA GLN A 60 60.36 -56.26 43.63
C GLN A 60 60.06 -54.77 43.38
N ALA A 61 61.03 -53.88 43.57
CA ALA A 61 60.91 -52.46 43.25
C ALA A 61 60.64 -52.22 41.76
N GLU A 62 61.31 -52.96 40.88
CA GLU A 62 61.06 -52.96 39.43
C GLU A 62 59.66 -53.47 39.09
N ALA A 63 59.24 -54.61 39.67
CA ALA A 63 57.90 -55.18 39.43
C ALA A 63 56.76 -54.26 39.90
N ILE A 64 56.91 -53.64 41.07
CA ILE A 64 55.94 -52.67 41.61
C ILE A 64 55.89 -51.44 40.71
N THR A 65 57.05 -50.91 40.29
CA THR A 65 57.13 -49.77 39.38
C THR A 65 56.48 -50.07 38.03
N ALA A 66 56.66 -51.29 37.50
CA ALA A 66 56.03 -51.73 36.26
C ALA A 66 54.50 -51.79 36.37
N ALA A 67 53.97 -52.41 37.43
CA ALA A 67 52.53 -52.51 37.66
C ALA A 67 51.87 -51.13 37.86
N ILE A 68 52.53 -50.22 38.59
CA ILE A 68 52.04 -48.83 38.75
C ILE A 68 52.04 -48.10 37.41
N THR A 69 53.09 -48.27 36.60
CA THR A 69 53.19 -47.63 35.29
C THR A 69 52.10 -48.12 34.33
N GLU A 70 51.76 -49.42 34.38
CA GLU A 70 50.68 -50.02 33.60
C GLU A 70 49.30 -49.45 33.98
N VAL A 71 48.94 -49.49 35.27
CA VAL A 71 47.66 -48.94 35.76
C VAL A 71 47.53 -47.44 35.46
N LEU A 72 48.64 -46.68 35.56
CA LEU A 72 48.64 -45.26 35.20
C LEU A 72 48.42 -45.03 33.70
N ASN A 73 49.00 -45.85 32.83
CA ASN A 73 48.79 -45.75 31.38
C ASN A 73 47.34 -46.08 31.01
N ASP A 74 46.77 -47.16 31.54
CA ASP A 74 45.37 -47.54 31.29
C ASP A 74 44.38 -46.49 31.79
N SER A 75 44.63 -45.97 33.00
CA SER A 75 43.82 -44.89 33.57
C SER A 75 43.88 -43.63 32.72
N LEU A 76 45.06 -43.30 32.17
CA LEU A 76 45.24 -42.14 31.32
C LEU A 76 44.56 -42.31 29.96
N GLU A 77 44.67 -43.47 29.33
CA GLU A 77 44.00 -43.74 28.06
C GLU A 77 42.49 -43.61 28.21
N ASN A 78 41.92 -44.22 29.25
CA ASN A 78 40.50 -44.11 29.56
C ASN A 78 40.05 -42.65 29.78
N VAL A 79 40.83 -41.85 30.50
CA VAL A 79 40.54 -40.42 30.71
C VAL A 79 40.73 -39.61 29.43
N SER A 80 41.70 -39.95 28.58
CA SER A 80 41.98 -39.23 27.34
C SER A 80 40.82 -39.25 26.35
N HIS A 81 40.02 -40.33 26.32
CA HIS A 81 38.81 -40.42 25.51
C HIS A 81 37.71 -39.42 25.90
N SER A 82 37.76 -38.87 27.13
CA SER A 82 36.82 -37.84 27.59
C SER A 82 37.24 -36.41 27.20
N PHE A 83 38.46 -36.25 26.67
CA PHE A 83 39.00 -34.94 26.29
C PHE A 83 39.16 -34.84 24.77
N VAL A 84 39.00 -33.62 24.27
CA VAL A 84 39.27 -33.29 22.87
C VAL A 84 40.65 -32.63 22.79
N SER A 85 41.43 -32.96 21.77
CA SER A 85 42.72 -32.30 21.58
C SER A 85 42.56 -30.81 21.25
N LYS A 86 43.53 -29.97 21.63
CA LYS A 86 43.49 -28.53 21.29
C LYS A 86 43.38 -28.29 19.79
N ALA A 87 44.02 -29.14 18.97
CA ALA A 87 43.99 -29.01 17.51
C ALA A 87 42.60 -29.32 16.94
N GLU A 88 41.92 -30.35 17.44
CA GLU A 88 40.55 -30.68 17.03
C GLU A 88 39.56 -29.60 17.46
N MET A 89 39.67 -29.12 18.72
CA MET A 89 38.84 -28.03 19.22
C MET A 89 38.97 -26.77 18.36
N GLN A 90 40.21 -26.36 18.06
CA GLN A 90 40.47 -25.20 17.20
C GLN A 90 39.91 -25.40 15.78
N LYS A 91 40.03 -26.61 15.21
CA LYS A 91 39.44 -26.93 13.91
C LYS A 91 37.92 -26.80 13.92
N THR A 92 37.25 -27.30 14.98
CA THR A 92 35.80 -27.18 15.11
C THR A 92 35.35 -25.73 15.31
N GLU A 93 36.11 -24.94 16.08
CA GLU A 93 35.86 -23.51 16.28
C GLU A 93 35.97 -22.74 14.96
N MET A 94 37.03 -22.97 14.18
CA MET A 94 37.19 -22.34 12.86
C MET A 94 36.06 -22.71 11.90
N LEU A 95 35.57 -23.96 11.93
CA LEU A 95 34.44 -24.39 11.11
C LEU A 95 33.14 -23.71 11.55
N GLN A 96 32.90 -23.61 12.85
CA GLN A 96 31.72 -22.91 13.39
C GLN A 96 31.75 -21.42 13.02
N GLU A 97 32.88 -20.75 13.16
CA GLU A 97 33.04 -19.34 12.81
C GLU A 97 32.83 -19.09 11.32
N ALA A 98 33.34 -19.98 10.46
CA ALA A 98 33.13 -19.92 9.02
C ALA A 98 31.65 -20.09 8.64
N ASN A 99 30.96 -21.06 9.26
CA ASN A 99 29.53 -21.29 9.04
C ASN A 99 28.68 -20.11 9.53
N LEU A 100 29.01 -19.56 10.70
CA LEU A 100 28.32 -18.40 11.26
C LEU A 100 28.52 -17.17 10.37
N SER A 101 29.74 -16.95 9.88
CA SER A 101 30.06 -15.87 8.94
C SER A 101 29.29 -16.01 7.63
N LYS A 102 29.23 -17.22 7.07
CA LYS A 102 28.45 -17.51 5.86
C LYS A 102 26.96 -17.25 6.09
N PHE A 103 26.39 -17.80 7.15
CA PHE A 103 24.99 -17.58 7.52
C PHE A 103 24.66 -16.09 7.66
N LYS A 104 25.50 -15.34 8.37
CA LYS A 104 25.36 -13.88 8.53
C LYS A 104 25.36 -13.17 7.18
N SER A 105 26.24 -13.56 6.25
CA SER A 105 26.30 -12.97 4.92
C SER A 105 25.06 -13.26 4.07
N GLU A 106 24.53 -14.49 4.14
CA GLU A 106 23.32 -14.89 3.43
C GLU A 106 22.08 -14.16 3.97
N VAL A 107 21.94 -14.10 5.30
CA VAL A 107 20.84 -13.35 5.95
C VAL A 107 20.90 -11.87 5.57
N LYS A 108 22.09 -11.26 5.62
CA LYS A 108 22.24 -9.84 5.25
C LYS A 108 21.92 -9.60 3.78
N SER A 109 22.43 -10.44 2.89
CA SER A 109 22.16 -10.35 1.44
C SER A 109 20.67 -10.50 1.13
N SER A 110 20.02 -11.50 1.75
CA SER A 110 18.57 -11.71 1.62
C SER A 110 17.77 -10.52 2.14
N GLN A 111 18.13 -9.98 3.30
CA GLN A 111 17.46 -8.80 3.87
C GLN A 111 17.60 -7.58 2.95
N ASP A 112 18.81 -7.29 2.47
CA ASP A 112 19.09 -6.16 1.58
C ASP A 112 18.32 -6.33 0.25
N TYR A 113 18.23 -7.56 -0.28
CA TYR A 113 17.44 -7.89 -1.47
C TYR A 113 15.94 -7.66 -1.28
N HIS A 114 15.34 -8.22 -0.22
CA HIS A 114 13.92 -8.05 0.06
C HIS A 114 13.56 -6.59 0.34
N PHE A 115 14.44 -5.85 1.03
CA PHE A 115 14.25 -4.43 1.26
C PHE A 115 14.24 -3.63 -0.05
N SER A 116 15.21 -3.88 -0.94
CA SER A 116 15.29 -3.24 -2.26
C SER A 116 14.06 -3.56 -3.12
N MET A 117 13.61 -4.82 -3.11
CA MET A 117 12.40 -5.25 -3.81
C MET A 117 11.16 -4.52 -3.29
N LEU A 118 10.93 -4.53 -1.97
CA LEU A 118 9.79 -3.85 -1.34
C LEU A 118 9.81 -2.34 -1.61
N GLN A 119 10.99 -1.72 -1.55
CA GLN A 119 11.14 -0.30 -1.86
C GLN A 119 10.75 0.00 -3.32
N ARG A 120 11.16 -0.85 -4.27
CA ARG A 120 10.79 -0.72 -5.68
C ARG A 120 9.29 -0.88 -5.90
N GLU A 121 8.67 -1.88 -5.29
CA GLU A 121 7.22 -2.10 -5.39
C GLU A 121 6.42 -0.97 -4.76
N THR A 122 6.89 -0.44 -3.62
CA THR A 122 6.28 0.71 -2.96
C THR A 122 6.32 1.95 -3.86
N GLU A 123 7.46 2.25 -4.48
CA GLU A 123 7.54 3.41 -5.38
C GLU A 123 6.71 3.21 -6.66
N LYS A 124 6.66 1.99 -7.18
CA LYS A 124 5.80 1.66 -8.32
C LYS A 124 4.32 1.90 -7.98
N LEU A 125 3.84 1.35 -6.87
CA LEU A 125 2.46 1.53 -6.41
C LEU A 125 2.14 3.00 -6.14
N ARG A 126 3.09 3.75 -5.57
CA ARG A 126 2.96 5.20 -5.36
C ARG A 126 2.79 5.94 -6.69
N GLY A 127 3.56 5.57 -7.71
CA GLY A 127 3.42 6.11 -9.06
C GLY A 127 2.08 5.78 -9.71
N ASP A 128 1.62 4.54 -9.59
CA ASP A 128 0.33 4.09 -10.13
C ASP A 128 -0.83 4.85 -9.46
N ILE A 129 -0.77 5.07 -8.13
CA ILE A 129 -1.75 5.86 -7.39
C ILE A 129 -1.80 7.31 -7.90
N GLU A 130 -0.65 7.94 -8.08
CA GLU A 130 -0.60 9.34 -8.55
C GLU A 130 -1.13 9.47 -9.98
N LYS A 131 -0.82 8.51 -10.85
CA LYS A 131 -1.36 8.43 -12.21
C LYS A 131 -2.89 8.31 -12.17
N MET A 132 -3.43 7.33 -11.44
CA MET A 132 -4.89 7.15 -11.30
C MET A 132 -5.56 8.40 -10.75
N ARG A 133 -4.94 9.05 -9.75
CA ARG A 133 -5.46 10.29 -9.17
C ARG A 133 -5.55 11.41 -10.21
N SER A 134 -4.54 11.55 -11.07
CA SER A 134 -4.54 12.55 -12.14
C SER A 134 -5.60 12.27 -13.20
N GLU A 135 -5.76 11.01 -13.62
CA GLU A 135 -6.76 10.59 -14.61
C GLU A 135 -8.18 10.80 -14.08
N LEU A 136 -8.45 10.42 -12.83
CA LEU A 136 -9.75 10.64 -12.19
C LEU A 136 -10.10 12.13 -12.09
N ARG A 137 -9.13 12.97 -11.75
CA ARG A 137 -9.34 14.41 -11.68
C ARG A 137 -9.69 14.98 -13.06
N TYR A 138 -8.97 14.56 -14.10
CA TYR A 138 -9.26 14.95 -15.47
C TYR A 138 -10.67 14.53 -15.92
N GLU A 139 -11.07 13.28 -15.65
CA GLU A 139 -12.41 12.81 -16.01
C GLU A 139 -13.51 13.55 -15.22
N ILE A 140 -13.29 13.86 -13.94
CA ILE A 140 -14.22 14.71 -13.16
C ILE A 140 -14.36 16.09 -13.79
N ASP A 141 -13.25 16.76 -14.11
CA ASP A 141 -13.26 18.09 -14.69
C ASP A 141 -13.95 18.09 -16.07
N LYS A 142 -13.67 17.06 -16.89
CA LYS A 142 -14.27 16.86 -18.20
C LYS A 142 -15.78 16.62 -18.12
N VAL A 143 -16.24 15.71 -17.26
CA VAL A 143 -17.68 15.44 -17.07
C VAL A 143 -18.40 16.68 -16.52
N THR A 144 -17.78 17.37 -15.55
CA THR A 144 -18.35 18.60 -14.96
C THR A 144 -18.49 19.71 -16.00
N ALA A 145 -17.47 19.90 -16.85
CA ALA A 145 -17.53 20.87 -17.94
C ALA A 145 -18.58 20.49 -18.99
N GLY A 146 -18.67 19.20 -19.35
CA GLY A 146 -19.69 18.68 -20.26
C GLY A 146 -21.10 18.92 -19.75
N GLN A 147 -21.39 18.53 -18.51
CA GLN A 147 -22.70 18.76 -17.88
C GLN A 147 -23.06 20.24 -17.81
N ARG A 148 -22.09 21.10 -17.48
CA ARG A 148 -22.32 22.55 -17.46
C ARG A 148 -22.65 23.07 -18.86
N LEU A 149 -21.99 22.59 -19.90
CA LEU A 149 -22.29 22.97 -21.29
C LEU A 149 -23.69 22.51 -21.68
N ASP A 150 -24.04 21.25 -21.44
CA ASP A 150 -25.35 20.68 -21.77
C ASP A 150 -26.50 21.48 -21.13
N LEU A 151 -26.36 21.81 -19.84
CA LEU A 151 -27.35 22.64 -19.13
C LEU A 151 -27.47 24.05 -19.71
N ASN A 152 -26.37 24.66 -20.16
CA ASN A 152 -26.42 25.98 -20.78
C ASN A 152 -27.08 25.94 -22.16
N LEU A 153 -26.80 24.89 -22.94
CA LEU A 153 -27.44 24.69 -24.25
C LEU A 153 -28.93 24.43 -24.11
N GLU A 154 -29.34 23.53 -23.21
CA GLU A 154 -30.77 23.24 -23.00
C GLU A 154 -31.51 24.45 -22.41
N ARG A 155 -30.86 25.22 -21.53
CA ARG A 155 -31.41 26.50 -21.06
C ARG A 155 -31.59 27.52 -22.20
N GLY A 156 -30.65 27.57 -23.15
CA GLY A 156 -30.78 28.38 -24.36
C GLY A 156 -31.99 27.93 -25.20
N ARG A 157 -32.07 26.64 -25.48
CA ARG A 157 -33.16 26.04 -26.27
C ARG A 157 -34.55 26.28 -25.66
N ILE A 158 -34.67 26.14 -24.33
CA ILE A 158 -35.92 26.44 -23.60
C ILE A 158 -36.30 27.92 -23.72
N ARG A 159 -35.32 28.84 -23.68
CA ARG A 159 -35.61 30.28 -23.85
C ARG A 159 -36.10 30.59 -25.25
N ASP A 160 -35.50 29.99 -26.27
CA ASP A 160 -35.91 30.20 -27.67
C ASP A 160 -37.32 29.63 -27.91
N GLU A 161 -37.60 28.43 -27.41
CA GLU A 161 -38.93 27.82 -27.46
C GLU A 161 -39.98 28.68 -26.73
N LEU A 162 -39.65 29.19 -25.54
CA LEU A 162 -40.52 30.08 -24.78
C LEU A 162 -40.78 31.40 -25.52
N ALA A 163 -39.76 31.96 -26.17
CA ALA A 163 -39.91 33.16 -26.98
C ALA A 163 -40.82 32.92 -28.19
N ASN A 164 -40.68 31.77 -28.86
CA ASN A 164 -41.56 31.38 -29.97
C ASN A 164 -43.01 31.23 -29.50
N GLN A 165 -43.25 30.50 -28.41
CA GLN A 165 -44.59 30.34 -27.83
C GLN A 165 -45.24 31.66 -27.40
N ASN A 166 -44.46 32.58 -26.83
CA ASN A 166 -44.94 33.93 -26.51
C ASN A 166 -45.33 34.72 -27.77
N ALA A 167 -44.55 34.61 -28.85
CA ALA A 167 -44.86 35.25 -30.13
C ALA A 167 -46.13 34.66 -30.76
N GLU A 168 -46.29 33.34 -30.75
CA GLU A 168 -47.49 32.65 -31.22
C GLU A 168 -48.73 33.02 -30.40
N THR A 169 -48.59 33.05 -29.07
CA THR A 169 -49.67 33.46 -28.16
C THR A 169 -50.08 34.90 -28.44
N THR A 170 -49.12 35.81 -28.58
CA THR A 170 -49.40 37.23 -28.92
C THR A 170 -50.07 37.36 -30.29
N ASN A 171 -49.64 36.57 -31.28
CA ASN A 171 -50.28 36.54 -32.60
C ASN A 171 -51.73 36.08 -32.51
N LEU A 172 -52.00 35.04 -31.73
CA LEU A 172 -53.33 34.49 -31.54
C LEU A 172 -54.24 35.46 -30.77
N THR A 173 -53.75 36.10 -29.71
CA THR A 173 -54.48 37.17 -29.00
C THR A 173 -54.84 38.31 -29.94
N ASN A 174 -53.90 38.78 -30.75
CA ASN A 174 -54.17 39.84 -31.74
C ASN A 174 -55.19 39.43 -32.81
N LYS A 175 -55.21 38.16 -33.23
CA LYS A 175 -56.22 37.62 -34.15
C LYS A 175 -57.59 37.58 -33.49
N LEU A 176 -57.67 37.08 -32.26
CA LEU A 176 -58.91 37.03 -31.48
C LEU A 176 -59.50 38.44 -31.28
N ASP A 177 -58.69 39.43 -30.91
CA ASP A 177 -59.16 40.81 -30.76
C ASP A 177 -59.72 41.37 -32.07
N ARG A 178 -59.08 41.09 -33.21
CA ARG A 178 -59.58 41.48 -34.53
C ARG A 178 -60.92 40.82 -34.85
N GLU A 179 -61.07 39.52 -34.58
CA GLU A 179 -62.33 38.80 -34.79
C GLU A 179 -63.44 39.34 -33.87
N ILE A 180 -63.13 39.64 -32.60
CA ILE A 180 -64.07 40.26 -31.66
C ILE A 180 -64.55 41.62 -32.19
N HIS A 181 -63.63 42.48 -32.66
CA HIS A 181 -63.98 43.77 -33.24
C HIS A 181 -64.82 43.63 -34.52
N ALA A 182 -64.47 42.68 -35.40
CA ALA A 182 -65.23 42.40 -36.61
C ALA A 182 -66.65 41.91 -36.31
N LEU A 183 -66.80 40.94 -35.38
CA LEU A 183 -68.10 40.44 -34.94
C LEU A 183 -68.93 41.53 -34.29
N ARG A 184 -68.32 42.41 -33.47
CA ARG A 184 -69.02 43.55 -32.86
C ARG A 184 -69.53 44.53 -33.91
N ALA A 185 -68.74 44.82 -34.95
CA ALA A 185 -69.16 45.69 -36.04
C ALA A 185 -70.31 45.07 -36.86
N GLN A 186 -70.24 43.76 -37.16
CA GLN A 186 -71.32 43.04 -37.83
C GLN A 186 -72.60 43.03 -37.00
N LEU A 187 -72.49 42.84 -35.67
CA LEU A 187 -73.62 42.88 -34.75
C LEU A 187 -74.29 44.26 -34.73
N GLU A 188 -73.50 45.34 -34.68
CA GLU A 188 -74.04 46.71 -34.74
C GLU A 188 -74.73 46.98 -36.09
N ALA A 189 -74.14 46.56 -37.22
CA ALA A 189 -74.77 46.68 -38.53
C ALA A 189 -76.10 45.92 -38.59
N ALA A 190 -76.13 44.67 -38.13
CA ALA A 190 -77.34 43.86 -38.07
C ALA A 190 -78.41 44.48 -37.15
N LYS A 191 -78.01 45.10 -36.03
CA LYS A 191 -78.92 45.87 -35.16
C LYS A 191 -79.58 47.02 -35.91
N TYR A 192 -78.82 47.80 -36.68
CA TYR A 192 -79.36 48.90 -37.49
C TYR A 192 -80.29 48.40 -38.61
N ASP A 193 -79.98 47.27 -39.24
CA ASP A 193 -80.85 46.66 -40.24
C ASP A 193 -82.20 46.26 -39.63
N VAL A 194 -82.21 45.61 -38.47
CA VAL A 194 -83.45 45.25 -37.75
C VAL A 194 -84.26 46.51 -37.42
N ILE A 195 -83.63 47.56 -36.89
CA ILE A 195 -84.31 48.84 -36.59
C ILE A 195 -84.94 49.43 -37.87
N LYS A 196 -84.20 49.44 -38.99
CA LYS A 196 -84.69 49.94 -40.28
C LYS A 196 -85.91 49.16 -40.77
N TYR A 197 -85.88 47.83 -40.69
CA TYR A 197 -87.03 46.99 -41.04
C TYR A 197 -88.23 47.25 -40.11
N CYS A 198 -88.02 47.37 -38.79
CA CYS A 198 -89.09 47.70 -37.84
C CYS A 198 -89.75 49.06 -38.13
N ILE A 199 -88.97 50.10 -38.44
CA ILE A 199 -89.52 51.41 -38.82
C ILE A 199 -90.33 51.29 -40.12
N GLY A 200 -89.79 50.58 -41.12
CA GLY A 200 -90.47 50.36 -42.39
C GLY A 200 -91.82 49.65 -42.24
N THR A 201 -91.90 48.63 -41.39
CA THR A 201 -93.16 47.91 -41.13
C THR A 201 -94.16 48.75 -40.33
N LEU A 202 -93.72 49.50 -39.31
CA LEU A 202 -94.60 50.40 -38.56
C LEU A 202 -95.22 51.48 -39.48
N VAL A 203 -94.41 52.06 -40.38
CA VAL A 203 -94.88 53.07 -41.35
C VAL A 203 -95.82 52.44 -42.37
N SER A 204 -95.54 51.24 -42.89
CA SER A 204 -96.43 50.59 -43.85
C SER A 204 -97.78 50.24 -43.24
N ILE A 205 -97.80 49.70 -42.02
CA ILE A 205 -99.03 49.40 -41.28
C ILE A 205 -99.84 50.69 -41.05
N SER A 206 -99.17 51.78 -40.64
CA SER A 206 -99.82 53.08 -40.43
C SER A 206 -100.39 53.66 -41.73
N ALA A 207 -99.66 53.57 -42.84
CA ALA A 207 -100.11 54.03 -44.16
C ALA A 207 -101.32 53.24 -44.66
N VAL A 208 -101.29 51.91 -44.50
CA VAL A 208 -102.44 51.04 -44.83
C VAL A 208 -103.63 51.39 -43.95
N GLY A 209 -103.43 51.58 -42.64
CA GLY A 209 -104.49 51.99 -41.71
C GLY A 209 -105.14 53.32 -42.08
N LEU A 210 -104.33 54.34 -42.43
CA LEU A 210 -104.84 55.63 -42.91
C LEU A 210 -105.59 55.51 -44.25
N ALA A 211 -105.09 54.68 -45.18
CA ALA A 211 -105.78 54.44 -46.45
C ALA A 211 -107.16 53.81 -46.26
N VAL A 212 -107.29 52.85 -45.33
CA VAL A 212 -108.58 52.23 -44.99
C VAL A 212 -109.52 53.23 -44.33
N LEU A 213 -109.05 54.03 -43.37
CA LEU A 213 -109.86 55.08 -42.74
C LEU A 213 -110.40 56.09 -43.76
N ARG A 214 -109.60 56.44 -44.78
CA ARG A 214 -109.99 57.35 -45.86
C ARG A 214 -111.03 56.77 -46.82
N ILE A 215 -111.14 55.45 -46.94
CA ILE A 215 -112.18 54.77 -47.73
C ILE A 215 -113.48 54.63 -46.93
N LEU A 216 -113.39 54.53 -45.60
CA LEU A 216 -114.53 54.29 -44.72
C LEU A 216 -115.30 55.57 -44.29
N MET A 217 -114.63 56.73 -44.28
CA MET A 217 -115.22 58.07 -44.07
C MET A 217 -115.60 58.71 -45.40
#